data_AF-A0A957B753-F1
#
_entry.id   AF-A0A957B753-F1
#
_cell.length_a   1.000
_cell.length_b   1.000
_cell.length_c   1.000
_cell.angle_alpha   90.00
_cell.angle_beta   90.00
_cell.angle_gamma   90.00
#
_symmetry.space_group_name_H-M   'P 1'
#
loop_
_entity.id
_entity.type
_entity.pdbx_description
1 polymer ?
#
loop_
_entity_poly.entity_id
_entity_poly.type
_entity_poly.pdbx_seq_one_letter_code
_entity_poly.pdbx_strand_id
1 'polypeptide(L)'
;FADYGGINTKRTIMLAMAISGIVAGLAGAHLALGIHRRLILNISFALAFEGVVVALLARNNVLVTPFTGLMYAYLRAGAQFMERDANVSFEVVRIIQAVIILLITAEAISSFFRQRRIRRRGTTDISETGPPQTLATEPNSA
;
A
#
# COMPACT_ATOMS: atom_id res chain seq x y z
N PHE A 1 -8.16 14.54 10.87
CA PHE A 1 -8.96 14.58 9.63
C PHE A 1 -10.22 13.73 9.72
N ALA A 2 -10.17 12.46 10.18
CA ALA A 2 -11.37 11.61 10.30
C ALA A 2 -12.44 12.17 11.28
N ASP A 3 -12.04 12.63 12.47
CA ASP A 3 -12.98 13.28 13.42
C ASP A 3 -13.51 14.62 12.90
N TYR A 4 -12.69 15.38 12.18
CA TYR A 4 -13.11 16.62 11.52
C TYR A 4 -14.05 16.39 10.32
N GLY A 5 -14.05 15.18 9.75
CA GLY A 5 -14.89 14.77 8.62
C GLY A 5 -16.20 14.10 9.02
N GLY A 6 -16.58 14.11 10.31
CA GLY A 6 -17.84 13.54 10.80
C GLY A 6 -17.86 12.01 10.87
N ILE A 7 -16.73 11.33 10.65
CA ILE A 7 -16.64 9.86 10.74
C ILE A 7 -16.42 9.46 12.19
N ASN A 8 -17.22 8.54 12.71
CA ASN A 8 -16.98 7.97 14.04
C ASN A 8 -15.74 7.07 14.00
N THR A 9 -14.59 7.67 14.32
CA THR A 9 -13.27 7.03 14.28
C THR A 9 -13.22 5.75 15.12
N LYS A 10 -13.81 5.76 16.34
CA LYS A 10 -13.82 4.59 17.23
C LYS A 10 -14.56 3.40 16.62
N ARG A 11 -15.76 3.63 16.06
CA ARG A 11 -16.54 2.57 15.40
C ARG A 11 -15.83 2.04 14.17
N THR A 12 -15.27 2.92 13.35
CA THR A 12 -14.57 2.53 12.11
C THR A 12 -13.33 1.68 12.40
N ILE A 13 -12.53 2.05 13.39
CA ILE A 13 -11.37 1.26 13.82
C ILE A 13 -11.81 -0.11 14.34
N MET A 14 -12.84 -0.16 15.19
CA MET A 14 -13.35 -1.42 15.75
C MET A 14 -13.88 -2.35 14.65
N LEU A 15 -14.64 -1.82 13.70
CA LEU A 15 -15.13 -2.57 12.54
C LEU A 15 -13.98 -3.09 11.67
N ALA A 16 -13.00 -2.24 11.37
CA ALA A 16 -11.84 -2.62 10.57
C ALA A 16 -11.04 -3.75 11.22
N MET A 17 -10.81 -3.67 12.54
CA MET A 17 -10.11 -4.70 13.31
C MET A 17 -10.91 -6.00 13.43
N ALA A 18 -12.22 -5.91 13.60
CA ALA A 18 -13.08 -7.09 13.65
C ALA A 18 -13.08 -7.83 12.30
N ILE A 19 -13.24 -7.11 11.20
CA ILE A 19 -13.26 -7.71 9.84
C ILE A 19 -11.90 -8.31 9.51
N SER A 20 -10.80 -7.60 9.75
CA SER A 20 -9.46 -8.13 9.47
C SER A 20 -9.12 -9.34 10.34
N GLY A 21 -9.54 -9.32 11.61
CA GLY A 21 -9.38 -10.44 12.54
C GLY A 21 -10.13 -11.69 12.08
N ILE A 22 -11.36 -11.55 11.61
CA ILE A 22 -12.15 -12.68 11.06
C ILE A 22 -11.45 -13.28 9.83
N VAL A 23 -11.01 -12.44 8.90
CA VAL A 23 -10.34 -12.91 7.67
C VAL A 23 -9.00 -13.59 7.99
N ALA A 24 -8.19 -12.99 8.86
CA ALA A 24 -6.92 -13.58 9.30
C ALA A 24 -7.13 -14.90 10.07
N GLY A 25 -8.16 -14.97 10.91
CA GLY A 25 -8.55 -16.18 11.64
C GLY A 25 -8.97 -17.30 10.70
N LEU A 26 -9.81 -17.02 9.70
CA LEU A 26 -10.22 -18.00 8.68
C LEU A 26 -9.04 -18.50 7.85
N ALA A 27 -8.14 -17.61 7.43
CA ALA A 27 -6.92 -17.99 6.72
C ALA A 27 -6.02 -18.90 7.56
N GLY A 28 -5.80 -18.55 8.84
CA GLY A 28 -5.04 -19.36 9.78
C GLY A 28 -5.67 -20.71 10.07
N ALA A 29 -6.99 -20.77 10.26
CA ALA A 29 -7.73 -22.00 10.44
C ALA A 29 -7.61 -22.93 9.23
N HIS A 30 -7.70 -22.38 8.01
CA HIS A 30 -7.50 -23.14 6.78
C HIS A 30 -6.07 -23.73 6.67
N LEU A 31 -5.05 -22.95 7.03
CA LEU A 31 -3.65 -23.41 7.03
C LEU A 31 -3.40 -24.55 8.05
N ALA A 32 -4.00 -24.42 9.25
CA ALA A 32 -3.84 -25.39 10.34
C ALA A 32 -4.63 -26.68 10.10
N LEU A 33 -5.90 -26.57 9.71
CA LEU A 33 -6.82 -27.72 9.55
C LEU A 33 -6.72 -28.36 8.15
N GLY A 34 -6.51 -27.56 7.10
CA GLY A 34 -6.55 -28.03 5.72
C GLY A 34 -5.23 -28.65 5.25
N ILE A 35 -4.12 -27.90 5.37
CA ILE A 35 -2.86 -28.30 4.73
C ILE A 35 -1.98 -29.15 5.66
N HIS A 36 -1.72 -28.67 6.87
CA HIS A 36 -0.68 -29.27 7.72
C HIS A 36 -1.23 -30.27 8.75
N ARG A 37 -2.55 -30.26 8.99
CA ARG A 37 -3.27 -31.02 10.04
C ARG A 37 -2.64 -30.93 11.44
N ARG A 38 -1.79 -29.92 11.67
CA ARG A 38 -1.07 -29.63 12.91
C ARG A 38 -0.90 -28.11 12.99
N LEU A 39 -0.95 -27.57 14.21
CA LEU A 39 -0.61 -26.17 14.43
C LEU A 39 0.89 -25.99 14.18
N ILE A 40 1.22 -25.39 13.04
CA ILE A 40 2.57 -24.93 12.77
C ILE A 40 2.69 -23.52 13.33
N LEU A 41 3.49 -23.38 14.38
CA LEU A 41 3.80 -22.08 14.98
C LEU A 41 4.67 -21.21 14.06
N ASN A 42 5.38 -21.85 13.11
CA ASN A 42 6.20 -21.20 12.10
C ASN A 42 5.42 -20.96 10.81
N ILE A 43 4.45 -20.05 10.84
CA ILE A 43 3.85 -19.56 9.59
C ILE A 43 4.95 -18.88 8.77
N SER A 44 5.13 -19.32 7.52
CA SER A 44 6.14 -18.76 6.65
C SER A 44 5.90 -17.27 6.45
N PHE A 45 6.90 -16.45 6.80
CA PHE A 45 6.88 -14.99 6.59
C PHE A 45 6.57 -14.63 5.13
N ALA A 46 6.92 -15.53 4.19
CA ALA A 46 6.60 -15.39 2.78
C ALA A 46 5.09 -15.17 2.57
N LEU A 47 4.19 -15.89 3.25
CA LEU A 47 2.74 -15.76 3.06
C LEU A 47 2.21 -14.36 3.38
N ALA A 48 2.68 -13.75 4.47
CA ALA A 48 2.31 -12.39 4.83
C ALA A 48 2.89 -11.39 3.83
N PHE A 49 4.12 -11.64 3.40
CA PHE A 49 4.84 -10.82 2.43
C PHE A 49 4.14 -10.81 1.06
N GLU A 50 3.60 -11.95 0.61
CA GLU A 50 2.84 -12.04 -0.65
C GLU A 50 1.58 -11.16 -0.63
N GLY A 51 0.91 -11.05 0.53
CA GLY A 51 -0.26 -10.17 0.69
C GLY A 51 0.08 -8.69 0.48
N VAL A 52 1.26 -8.26 0.92
CA VAL A 52 1.75 -6.88 0.67
C VAL A 52 1.98 -6.68 -0.83
N VAL A 53 2.60 -7.64 -1.50
CA VAL A 53 2.84 -7.57 -2.95
C VAL A 53 1.53 -7.48 -3.73
N VAL A 54 0.54 -8.29 -3.38
CA VAL A 54 -0.79 -8.26 -4.01
C VAL A 54 -1.49 -6.91 -3.79
N ALA A 55 -1.42 -6.35 -2.58
CA ALA A 55 -2.02 -5.04 -2.28
C ALA A 55 -1.35 -3.91 -3.08
N LEU A 56 -0.03 -3.98 -3.24
CA LEU A 56 0.73 -3.03 -4.05
C LEU A 56 0.43 -3.19 -5.54
N LEU A 57 0.29 -4.42 -6.03
CA LEU A 57 -0.12 -4.72 -7.40
C LEU A 57 -1.51 -4.15 -7.71
N ALA A 58 -2.43 -4.17 -6.74
CA ALA A 58 -3.74 -3.54 -6.81
C ALA A 58 -3.72 -2.00 -6.64
N ARG A 59 -2.54 -1.36 -6.61
CA ARG A 59 -2.36 0.09 -6.37
C ARG A 59 -3.05 0.57 -5.08
N ASN A 60 -3.10 -0.27 -4.06
CA ASN A 60 -3.79 0.01 -2.79
C ASN A 60 -5.31 0.33 -2.95
N ASN A 61 -5.93 -0.12 -4.05
CA ASN A 61 -7.37 0.01 -4.24
C ASN A 61 -8.10 -1.20 -3.64
N VAL A 62 -8.74 -0.98 -2.48
CA VAL A 62 -9.45 -2.01 -1.70
C VAL A 62 -10.50 -2.77 -2.53
N LEU A 63 -11.12 -2.11 -3.51
CA LEU A 63 -12.17 -2.72 -4.33
C LEU A 63 -11.62 -3.78 -5.31
N VAL A 64 -10.38 -3.61 -5.78
CA VAL A 64 -9.75 -4.48 -6.77
C VAL A 64 -8.83 -5.53 -6.10
N THR A 65 -8.35 -5.26 -4.87
CA THR A 65 -7.53 -6.18 -4.07
C THR A 65 -8.01 -7.64 -4.04
N PRO A 66 -9.30 -7.96 -3.74
CA PRO A 66 -9.73 -9.35 -3.69
C PRO A 66 -9.67 -10.06 -5.05
N PHE A 67 -9.93 -9.35 -6.14
CA PHE A 67 -9.85 -9.89 -7.50
C PHE A 67 -8.39 -10.19 -7.89
N THR A 68 -7.49 -9.23 -7.67
CA THR A 68 -6.06 -9.40 -7.94
C THR A 68 -5.45 -10.52 -7.08
N GLY A 69 -5.85 -10.63 -5.81
CA GLY A 69 -5.40 -11.70 -4.92
C GLY A 69 -5.86 -13.08 -5.36
N LEU A 70 -7.08 -13.20 -5.88
CA LEU A 70 -7.58 -14.46 -6.42
C LEU A 70 -6.78 -14.90 -7.67
N MET A 71 -6.55 -13.98 -8.61
CA MET A 71 -5.74 -14.25 -9.80
C MET A 71 -4.31 -14.66 -9.41
N TYR A 72 -3.70 -13.94 -8.46
CA TYR A 72 -2.37 -14.24 -7.95
C TYR A 72 -2.30 -15.63 -7.30
N ALA A 73 -3.31 -15.99 -6.50
CA ALA A 73 -3.39 -17.32 -5.88
C ALA A 73 -3.49 -18.44 -6.93
N TYR A 74 -4.25 -18.22 -8.02
CA TYR A 74 -4.35 -19.19 -9.12
C TYR A 74 -3.02 -19.37 -9.84
N LEU A 75 -2.33 -18.27 -10.17
CA LEU A 75 -0.99 -18.30 -10.79
C LEU A 75 0.02 -19.01 -9.89
N ARG A 76 -0.01 -18.72 -8.58
CA ARG A 76 0.86 -19.36 -7.60
C ARG A 76 0.59 -20.86 -7.49
N ALA A 77 -0.68 -21.27 -7.45
CA ALA A 77 -1.05 -22.69 -7.45
C ALA A 77 -0.59 -23.40 -8.73
N GLY A 78 -0.72 -22.74 -9.89
CA GLY A 78 -0.18 -23.24 -11.16
C GLY A 78 1.35 -23.39 -11.14
N ALA A 79 2.06 -22.41 -10.61
CA ALA A 79 3.52 -22.48 -10.44
C ALA A 79 3.95 -23.60 -9.48
N GLN A 80 3.23 -23.82 -8.39
CA GLN A 80 3.48 -24.95 -7.46
C GLN A 80 3.22 -26.31 -8.11
N PHE A 81 2.27 -26.39 -9.05
CA PHE A 81 2.04 -27.60 -9.84
C PHE A 81 3.24 -27.86 -10.78
N MET A 82 3.74 -26.81 -11.44
CA MET A 82 4.93 -26.90 -12.29
C MET A 82 6.22 -27.20 -11.51
N GLU A 83 6.35 -26.71 -10.27
CA GLU A 83 7.49 -27.03 -9.38
C GLU A 83 7.58 -28.54 -9.09
N ARG A 84 6.43 -29.21 -8.90
CA ARG A 84 6.41 -30.67 -8.68
C ARG A 84 6.83 -31.47 -9.91
N ASP A 85 6.48 -31.01 -11.11
CA ASP A 85 6.73 -31.75 -12.35
C ASP A 85 8.07 -31.41 -13.02
N ALA A 86 8.58 -30.18 -12.84
CA ALA A 86 9.73 -29.65 -13.58
C ALA A 86 10.99 -29.36 -12.73
N ASN A 87 11.01 -29.71 -11.43
CA ASN A 87 12.15 -29.46 -10.51
C ASN A 87 12.55 -27.97 -10.37
N VAL A 88 11.66 -27.03 -10.73
CA VAL A 88 11.92 -25.59 -10.58
C VAL A 88 11.57 -25.15 -9.16
N SER A 89 12.60 -25.00 -8.33
CA SER A 89 12.51 -24.70 -6.88
C SER A 89 11.85 -23.36 -6.55
N PHE A 90 11.17 -23.30 -5.39
CA PHE A 90 10.63 -22.13 -4.66
C PHE A 90 11.51 -20.86 -4.67
N GLU A 91 12.80 -21.02 -4.93
CA GLU A 91 13.79 -19.96 -5.06
C GLU A 91 13.45 -18.96 -6.18
N VAL A 92 12.89 -19.42 -7.30
CA VAL A 92 12.48 -18.54 -8.41
C VAL A 92 11.35 -17.61 -7.99
N VAL A 93 10.37 -18.12 -7.22
CA VAL A 93 9.25 -17.32 -6.71
C VAL A 93 9.77 -16.21 -5.80
N ARG A 94 10.71 -16.52 -4.90
CA ARG A 94 11.34 -15.52 -4.02
C ARG A 94 12.08 -14.43 -4.81
N ILE A 95 12.81 -14.79 -5.87
CA ILE A 95 13.51 -13.82 -6.70
C ILE A 95 12.51 -12.89 -7.39
N ILE A 96 11.46 -13.45 -8.00
CA ILE A 96 10.41 -12.66 -8.66
C ILE A 96 9.77 -11.68 -7.67
N GLN A 97 9.47 -12.12 -6.44
CA GLN A 97 8.95 -11.24 -5.39
C GLN A 97 9.89 -10.11 -5.03
N ALA A 98 11.18 -10.41 -4.83
CA ALA A 98 12.18 -9.38 -4.52
C ALA A 98 12.26 -8.33 -5.64
N VAL A 99 12.19 -8.75 -6.90
CA VAL A 99 12.17 -7.85 -8.06
C VAL A 99 10.89 -7.00 -8.08
N ILE A 100 9.72 -7.59 -7.83
CA ILE A 100 8.45 -6.84 -7.79
C ILE A 100 8.50 -5.74 -6.71
N ILE A 101 9.02 -6.05 -5.51
CA ILE A 101 9.19 -5.03 -4.45
C ILE A 101 10.09 -3.90 -4.92
N LEU A 102 11.23 -4.24 -5.52
CA LEU A 102 12.21 -3.27 -5.97
C LEU A 102 11.59 -2.29 -6.97
N LEU A 103 10.85 -2.82 -7.96
CA LEU A 103 10.17 -2.02 -8.97
C LEU A 103 9.09 -1.12 -8.34
N ILE A 104 8.23 -1.66 -7.48
CA ILE A 104 7.15 -0.88 -6.86
C ILE A 104 7.72 0.20 -5.94
N THR A 105 8.75 -0.13 -5.16
CA THR A 105 9.42 0.83 -4.28
C THR A 105 10.09 1.94 -5.10
N ALA A 106 10.67 1.61 -6.26
CA ALA A 106 11.24 2.58 -7.17
C ALA A 106 10.19 3.55 -7.77
N GLU A 107 8.99 3.06 -8.12
CA GLU A 107 7.89 3.94 -8.55
C GLU A 107 7.35 4.80 -7.39
N ALA A 108 7.20 4.22 -6.21
CA ALA A 108 6.73 4.91 -5.01
C ALA A 108 7.68 6.04 -4.60
N ILE A 109 8.99 5.81 -4.65
CA ILE A 109 9.98 6.85 -4.33
C ILE A 109 9.97 7.96 -5.39
N SER A 110 9.92 7.62 -6.68
CA SER A 110 9.88 8.60 -7.78
C SER A 110 8.65 9.51 -7.70
N SER A 111 7.47 8.94 -7.45
CA SER A 111 6.23 9.71 -7.26
C SER A 111 6.29 10.60 -6.02
N PHE A 112 6.82 10.10 -4.89
CA PHE A 112 6.99 10.89 -3.67
C PHE A 112 7.94 12.09 -3.87
N PHE A 113 9.06 11.89 -4.56
CA PHE A 113 10.00 12.96 -4.89
C PHE A 113 9.39 13.99 -5.84
N ARG A 114 8.63 13.55 -6.86
CA ARG A 114 7.93 14.46 -7.79
C ARG A 114 6.90 15.33 -7.07
N GLN A 115 6.13 14.75 -6.16
CA GLN A 115 5.09 15.46 -5.40
C GLN A 115 5.68 16.45 -4.39
N ARG A 116 6.86 16.13 -3.82
CA ARG A 116 7.62 17.04 -2.96
C ARG A 116 8.24 18.21 -3.73
N ARG A 117 8.63 18.00 -5.00
CA ARG A 117 9.20 19.05 -5.87
C ARG A 117 8.14 20.08 -6.31
N ILE A 118 6.91 19.63 -6.55
CA ILE A 118 5.78 20.51 -6.92
C ILE A 118 5.33 21.37 -5.73
N ARG A 119 5.27 20.80 -4.51
CA ARG A 119 4.84 21.55 -3.32
C ARG A 119 5.82 22.66 -2.89
N ARG A 120 7.11 22.55 -3.24
CA ARG A 120 8.11 23.59 -2.95
C ARG A 120 8.06 24.80 -3.87
N ARG A 121 7.42 24.73 -5.05
CA ARG A 121 7.33 25.86 -5.98
C ARG A 121 6.19 26.84 -5.67
N GLY A 122 5.10 26.37 -5.05
CA GLY A 122 3.94 27.22 -4.75
C GLY A 122 4.12 28.22 -3.59
N THR A 123 5.23 28.16 -2.85
CA THR A 123 5.50 29.09 -1.73
C THR A 123 6.28 30.33 -2.17
N THR A 124 6.86 30.36 -3.37
CA THR A 124 7.67 31.48 -3.84
C THR A 124 6.85 32.55 -4.58
N ASP A 125 5.73 32.18 -5.23
CA ASP A 125 4.89 33.13 -5.99
C ASP A 125 3.98 34.02 -5.13
N ILE A 126 3.66 33.61 -3.89
CA ILE A 126 2.78 34.38 -2.99
C ILE A 126 3.51 35.47 -2.20
N SER A 127 4.83 35.61 -2.38
CA SER A 127 5.62 36.64 -1.71
C SER A 127 5.95 37.84 -2.60
N GLU A 128 5.69 37.78 -3.92
CA GLU A 128 5.98 38.88 -4.85
C GLU A 128 4.76 39.73 -5.25
N THR A 129 3.55 39.38 -4.82
CA THR A 129 2.35 40.23 -5.01
C THR A 129 1.87 40.83 -3.68
N GLY A 130 2.72 41.65 -3.07
CA GLY A 130 2.27 42.67 -2.11
C GLY A 130 1.41 43.73 -2.80
N PRO A 131 0.40 44.33 -2.12
CA PRO A 131 -0.54 45.25 -2.75
C PRO A 131 0.18 46.44 -3.41
N PRO A 132 -0.36 46.97 -4.53
CA PRO A 132 0.24 48.09 -5.24
C PRO A 132 0.39 49.30 -4.32
N GLN A 133 1.62 49.54 -3.85
CA GLN A 133 2.02 50.82 -3.26
C GLN A 133 2.24 51.82 -4.39
N THR A 134 1.14 52.18 -5.06
CA THR A 134 1.09 53.28 -6.00
C THR A 134 0.42 54.47 -5.35
N LEU A 135 1.21 55.54 -5.25
CA LEU A 135 0.80 56.96 -5.20
C LEU A 135 0.13 57.48 -3.92
N ALA A 136 0.97 58.06 -3.06
CA ALA A 136 0.83 59.42 -2.52
C ALA A 136 2.15 59.74 -1.79
N THR A 137 3.22 60.15 -2.48
CA THR A 137 3.54 61.58 -2.61
C THR A 137 2.46 62.50 -2.07
N GLU A 138 2.64 62.99 -0.84
CA GLU A 138 2.80 64.43 -0.63
C GLU A 138 3.49 64.72 0.72
N PRO A 139 4.54 65.56 0.72
CA PRO A 139 5.24 66.01 1.92
C PRO A 139 4.66 67.34 2.43
N ASN A 140 4.91 67.63 3.72
CA ASN A 140 5.04 68.99 4.28
C ASN A 140 3.78 69.82 4.62
N SER A 141 3.96 70.61 5.69
CA SER A 141 3.27 71.84 6.09
C SER A 141 1.83 71.78 6.60
N ALA A 142 1.65 71.88 7.93
CA ALA A 142 1.37 73.14 8.65
C ALA A 142 1.06 72.84 10.13
#